data_AF-K0R5W1-F1
#
_entry.id   AF-K0R5W1-F1
#
_cell.length_a   1.000
_cell.length_b   1.000
_cell.length_c   1.000
_cell.angle_alpha   90.00
_cell.angle_beta   90.00
_cell.angle_gamma   90.00
#
_symmetry.space_group_name_H-M   'P 1'
#
loop_
_entity.id
_entity.type
_entity.pdbx_description
1 polymer ?
#
loop_
_entity_poly.entity_id
_entity_poly.type
_entity_poly.pdbx_seq_one_letter_code
_entity_poly.pdbx_strand_id
1 'polypeptide(L)'
;MEPRNKRARPPSATLDVLGNDLLVRCASYLDADGLVQLGRTSARFGIPQAGQQRSLANEAARQQFRQNATDEEISRLPTYNDESDVGLFTGAVAVEAASVL
;
A
#
# COMPACT_ATOMS: atom_id res chain seq x y z
N MET A 1 -23.12 35.65 8.56
CA MET A 1 -22.93 34.60 7.53
C MET A 1 -22.41 33.37 8.24
N GLU A 2 -23.13 32.25 8.18
CA GLU A 2 -22.62 30.97 8.70
C GLU A 2 -21.84 30.21 7.62
N PRO A 3 -20.71 29.57 7.93
CA PRO A 3 -19.99 28.77 6.96
C PRO A 3 -20.68 27.42 6.79
N ARG A 4 -21.32 27.20 5.63
CA ARG A 4 -21.79 25.88 5.20
C ARG A 4 -20.59 25.01 4.80
N ASN A 5 -19.88 24.44 5.77
CA ASN A 5 -18.93 23.34 5.51
C ASN A 5 -19.66 21.99 5.61
N LYS A 6 -20.75 21.81 4.85
CA LYS A 6 -21.24 20.46 4.55
C LYS A 6 -20.28 19.84 3.54
N ARG A 7 -19.11 19.38 4.02
CA ARG A 7 -18.27 18.45 3.25
C ARG A 7 -19.19 17.31 2.88
N ALA A 8 -19.56 17.21 1.60
CA ALA A 8 -20.27 16.05 1.10
C ALA A 8 -19.45 14.85 1.55
N ARG A 9 -20.08 13.96 2.35
CA ARG A 9 -19.47 12.67 2.66
C ARG A 9 -19.12 12.08 1.30
N PRO A 10 -17.84 11.85 0.98
CA PRO A 10 -17.49 11.27 -0.30
C PRO A 10 -18.33 9.99 -0.45
N PRO A 11 -18.87 9.71 -1.65
CA PRO A 11 -19.57 8.46 -1.87
C PRO A 11 -18.68 7.34 -1.32
N SER A 12 -19.27 6.43 -0.56
CA SER A 12 -18.57 5.28 0.02
C SER A 12 -18.10 4.40 -1.14
N ALA A 13 -17.01 4.78 -1.80
CA ALA A 13 -16.24 3.96 -2.73
C ALA A 13 -15.38 3.00 -1.91
N THR A 14 -15.94 2.47 -0.82
CA THR A 14 -15.31 1.46 0.01
C THR A 14 -15.22 0.21 -0.82
N LEU A 15 -14.01 0.01 -1.35
CA LEU A 15 -13.53 -1.26 -1.89
C LEU A 15 -13.81 -2.42 -0.91
N ASP A 16 -14.05 -2.14 0.37
CA ASP A 16 -14.44 -3.13 1.38
C ASP A 16 -15.71 -3.93 1.02
N VAL A 17 -16.62 -3.39 0.21
CA VAL A 17 -17.82 -4.12 -0.26
C VAL A 17 -17.46 -5.26 -1.21
N LEU A 18 -16.34 -5.14 -1.93
CA LEU A 18 -15.92 -6.10 -2.96
C LEU A 18 -15.32 -7.38 -2.35
N GLY A 19 -14.98 -7.37 -1.05
CA GLY A 19 -14.30 -8.48 -0.38
C GLY A 19 -12.82 -8.62 -0.80
N ASN A 20 -12.04 -9.39 -0.04
CA ASN A 20 -10.59 -9.48 -0.27
C ASN A 20 -10.23 -10.17 -1.60
N ASP A 21 -10.90 -11.27 -1.96
CA ASP A 21 -10.59 -12.04 -3.17
C ASP A 21 -10.73 -11.21 -4.46
N LEU A 22 -11.78 -10.38 -4.54
CA LEU A 22 -11.97 -9.51 -5.69
C LEU A 22 -10.93 -8.41 -5.75
N LEU A 23 -10.52 -7.86 -4.60
CA LEU A 23 -9.43 -6.88 -4.55
C LEU A 23 -8.08 -7.48 -4.91
N VAL A 24 -7.81 -8.73 -4.53
CA VAL A 24 -6.60 -9.47 -4.96
C VAL A 24 -6.62 -9.68 -6.47
N ARG A 25 -7.78 -9.99 -7.06
CA ARG A 25 -7.94 -10.08 -8.53
C ARG A 25 -7.82 -8.73 -9.22
N CYS A 26 -8.29 -7.64 -8.61
CA CYS A 26 -8.06 -6.30 -9.15
C CYS A 26 -6.58 -5.93 -9.10
N ALA A 27 -5.92 -6.21 -7.97
CA ALA A 27 -4.52 -5.92 -7.76
C ALA A 27 -3.61 -6.74 -8.71
N SER A 28 -4.01 -7.93 -9.15
CA SER A 28 -3.23 -8.71 -10.13
C SER A 28 -3.10 -8.06 -11.51
N TYR A 29 -3.88 -7.00 -11.80
CA TYR A 29 -3.73 -6.22 -13.04
C TYR A 29 -2.71 -5.08 -12.91
N LEU A 30 -2.17 -4.85 -11.71
CA LEU A 30 -1.18 -3.82 -11.45
C LEU A 30 0.23 -4.42 -11.51
N ASP A 31 1.18 -3.62 -11.99
CA ASP A 31 2.60 -3.91 -11.90
C ASP A 31 3.12 -3.63 -10.47
N ALA A 32 4.39 -3.97 -10.21
CA ALA A 32 5.01 -3.80 -8.90
C ALA A 32 4.91 -2.35 -8.39
N ASP A 33 5.10 -1.35 -9.26
CA ASP A 33 4.99 0.06 -8.89
C ASP A 33 3.54 0.44 -8.55
N GLY A 34 2.57 0.03 -9.37
CA GLY A 34 1.15 0.22 -9.10
C GLY A 34 0.70 -0.42 -7.78
N LEU A 35 1.22 -1.60 -7.45
CA LEU A 35 0.98 -2.28 -6.18
C LEU A 35 1.57 -1.50 -4.99
N VAL A 36 2.78 -0.96 -5.13
CA VAL A 36 3.38 -0.09 -4.10
C VAL A 36 2.56 1.17 -3.90
N GLN A 37 2.17 1.85 -4.98
CA GLN A 37 1.34 3.05 -4.90
C GLN A 37 -0.03 2.78 -4.28
N LEU A 38 -0.65 1.64 -4.64
CA LEU A 38 -1.90 1.18 -4.04
C LEU A 38 -1.70 0.94 -2.54
N GLY A 39 -0.64 0.22 -2.16
CA GLY A 39 -0.25 -0.01 -0.77
C GLY A 39 -0.08 1.30 0.01
N ARG A 40 0.68 2.27 -0.51
CA ARG A 40 0.94 3.56 0.15
C ARG A 40 -0.31 4.40 0.30
N THR A 41 -1.08 4.52 -0.77
CA THR A 41 -2.34 5.28 -0.77
C THR A 41 -3.32 4.67 0.22
N SER A 42 -3.46 3.35 0.24
CA SER A 42 -4.38 2.64 1.12
C SER A 42 -3.89 2.51 2.57
N ALA A 43 -2.59 2.64 2.85
CA ALA A 43 -2.07 2.78 4.20
C ALA A 43 -2.43 4.16 4.79
N ARG A 44 -2.32 5.21 3.97
CA ARG A 44 -2.59 6.59 4.40
C ARG A 44 -4.08 6.92 4.48
N PHE A 45 -4.89 6.40 3.56
CA PHE A 45 -6.29 6.78 3.40
C PHE A 45 -7.28 5.62 3.50
N GLY A 46 -6.80 4.38 3.51
CA GLY A 46 -7.66 3.22 3.65
C GLY A 46 -8.20 3.10 5.07
N ILE A 47 -9.38 2.50 5.19
CA ILE A 47 -10.05 2.28 6.47
C ILE A 47 -9.84 0.82 6.85
N PRO A 48 -9.08 0.49 7.91
CA PRO A 48 -9.00 -0.87 8.40
C PRO A 48 -10.36 -1.35 8.91
N GLN A 49 -10.68 -2.62 8.62
CA GLN A 49 -11.85 -3.26 9.22
C GLN A 49 -11.58 -3.50 10.72
N ALA A 50 -12.65 -3.66 11.52
CA ALA A 50 -12.52 -3.86 12.96
C ALA A 50 -11.59 -5.03 13.29
N GLY A 51 -10.54 -4.76 14.08
CA GLY A 51 -9.53 -5.75 14.46
C GLY A 51 -8.44 -6.02 13.42
N GLN A 52 -8.49 -5.38 12.24
CA GLN A 52 -7.43 -5.47 11.23
C GLN A 52 -6.48 -4.28 11.34
N GLN A 53 -5.20 -4.55 11.05
CA GLN A 53 -4.16 -3.50 10.99
C GLN A 53 -4.17 -2.73 9.67
N ARG A 54 -4.77 -3.30 8.62
CA ARG A 54 -4.73 -2.80 7.25
C ARG A 54 -6.12 -2.74 6.65
N SER A 55 -6.33 -1.79 5.73
CA SER A 55 -7.50 -1.82 4.86
C SER A 55 -7.42 -3.01 3.90
N LEU A 56 -8.55 -3.45 3.37
CA LEU A 56 -8.57 -4.59 2.45
C LEU A 56 -7.78 -4.33 1.16
N ALA A 57 -7.79 -3.09 0.66
CA ALA A 57 -6.98 -2.68 -0.49
C ALA A 57 -5.48 -2.73 -0.18
N ASN A 58 -5.07 -2.33 1.02
CA ASN A 58 -3.68 -2.40 1.46
C ASN A 58 -3.20 -3.85 1.57
N GLU A 59 -4.04 -4.73 2.13
CA GLU A 59 -3.71 -6.15 2.25
C GLU A 59 -3.66 -6.84 0.87
N ALA A 60 -4.60 -6.53 -0.03
CA ALA A 60 -4.57 -7.07 -1.40
C ALA A 60 -3.30 -6.65 -2.15
N ALA A 61 -2.90 -5.37 -2.06
CA ALA A 61 -1.68 -4.88 -2.67
C ALA A 61 -0.44 -5.58 -2.11
N ARG A 62 -0.35 -5.74 -0.78
CA ARG A 62 0.73 -6.43 -0.10
C ARG A 62 0.83 -7.91 -0.50
N GLN A 63 -0.31 -8.60 -0.58
CA GLN A 63 -0.34 -10.01 -0.99
C GLN A 63 0.15 -10.17 -2.43
N GLN A 64 -0.39 -9.38 -3.36
CA GLN A 64 0.00 -9.46 -4.76
C GLN A 64 1.47 -9.14 -4.97
N PHE A 65 1.97 -8.06 -4.34
CA PHE A 65 3.37 -7.68 -4.45
C PHE A 65 4.29 -8.80 -3.93
N ARG A 66 4.01 -9.35 -2.75
CA ARG A 66 4.83 -10.43 -2.17
C ARG A 66 4.83 -11.72 -2.98
N GLN A 67 3.74 -12.01 -3.67
CA GLN A 67 3.58 -13.26 -4.42
C GLN A 67 4.15 -13.15 -5.84
N ASN A 68 4.09 -11.97 -6.46
CA ASN A 68 4.31 -11.84 -7.90
C ASN A 68 5.38 -10.81 -8.30
N ALA A 69 5.80 -9.90 -7.42
CA ALA A 69 6.86 -8.95 -7.78
C ALA A 69 8.20 -9.69 -7.90
N THR A 70 8.86 -9.49 -9.03
CA THR A 70 10.19 -10.05 -9.31
C THR A 70 11.31 -9.18 -8.74
N ASP A 71 12.48 -9.76 -8.51
CA ASP A 71 13.66 -9.02 -8.02
C ASP A 71 14.04 -7.87 -8.96
N GLU A 72 13.90 -8.05 -10.26
CA GLU A 72 14.16 -7.02 -11.26
C GLU A 72 13.17 -5.84 -11.11
N GLU A 73 11.87 -6.13 -10.97
CA GLU A 73 10.87 -5.09 -10.73
C GLU A 73 11.13 -4.37 -9.41
N ILE A 74 11.44 -5.12 -8.35
CA ILE A 74 11.75 -4.56 -7.03
C ILE A 74 12.97 -3.64 -7.09
N SER A 75 14.02 -4.02 -7.83
CA SER A 75 15.24 -3.21 -7.98
C SER A 75 15.02 -1.87 -8.68
N ARG A 76 13.94 -1.76 -9.46
CA ARG A 76 13.58 -0.54 -10.20
C ARG A 76 12.64 0.37 -9.41
N LEU A 77 12.14 -0.08 -8.26
CA LEU A 77 11.23 0.72 -7.45
C LEU A 77 11.97 1.90 -6.81
N PRO A 78 11.33 3.08 -6.74
CA PRO A 78 11.88 4.19 -5.99
C PRO A 78 12.03 3.81 -4.50
N THR A 79 13.20 4.07 -3.91
CA THR A 79 13.43 3.95 -2.47
C THR A 79 13.30 5.33 -1.83
N TYR A 80 12.21 5.58 -1.10
CA TYR A 80 12.07 6.79 -0.28
C TYR A 80 12.18 6.44 1.22
N ASN A 81 12.94 7.25 1.97
CA ASN A 81 13.32 7.00 3.36
C ASN A 81 12.16 6.87 4.38
N ASP A 82 10.92 7.22 4.02
CA ASP A 82 9.73 7.17 4.91
C ASP A 82 8.80 5.96 4.65
N GLU A 83 9.22 4.98 3.84
CA GLU A 83 8.34 3.96 3.25
C GLU A 83 8.18 2.65 4.04
N SER A 84 8.03 2.72 5.36
CA SER A 84 7.93 1.51 6.21
C SER A 84 6.51 0.90 6.32
N ASP A 85 5.45 1.60 5.89
CA ASP A 85 4.08 1.17 6.20
C ASP A 85 3.58 -0.04 5.39
N VAL A 86 4.17 -0.33 4.23
CA VAL A 86 3.76 -1.50 3.43
C VAL A 86 4.58 -2.76 3.78
N GLY A 87 5.66 -2.65 4.56
CA GLY A 87 6.57 -3.77 4.83
C GLY A 87 7.02 -4.47 3.54
N LEU A 88 7.18 -3.67 2.46
CA LEU A 88 7.48 -4.16 1.10
C LEU A 88 8.97 -4.17 0.78
N PHE A 89 9.81 -3.38 1.44
CA PHE A 89 11.26 -3.54 1.36
C PHE A 89 11.98 -2.75 2.45
N THR A 90 12.67 -3.43 3.36
CA THR A 90 13.85 -2.91 4.06
C THR A 90 15.05 -3.59 3.44
N GLY A 91 15.47 -3.12 2.27
CA GLY A 91 16.53 -3.76 1.50
C GLY A 91 17.40 -2.79 0.73
N ALA A 92 17.60 -1.57 1.23
CA ALA A 92 18.62 -0.65 0.72
C ALA A 92 19.06 0.39 1.77
N VAL A 93 19.22 -0.04 3.04
CA VAL A 93 20.16 0.59 3.97
C VAL A 93 20.74 -0.50 4.88
N ALA A 94 21.51 -1.40 4.27
CA ALA A 94 22.42 -2.30 4.97
C ALA A 94 23.74 -2.43 4.19
N VAL A 95 24.17 -1.34 3.54
CA VAL A 95 25.52 -1.19 3.00
C VAL A 95 26.08 0.16 3.42
N GLU A 96 26.25 0.34 4.74
CA GLU A 96 27.31 1.15 5.39
C GLU A 96 27.02 1.27 6.89
N ALA A 97 27.27 0.19 7.64
CA ALA A 97 27.52 0.28 9.09
C ALA A 97 28.35 -0.92 9.60
N ALA A 98 29.18 -1.48 8.72
CA ALA A 98 30.18 -2.49 9.07
C ALA A 98 31.51 -2.12 8.43
N SER A 99 31.91 -0.87 8.61
CA SER A 99 33.29 -0.41 8.48
C SER A 99 33.41 0.85 9.32
N VAL A 100 34.46 0.89 10.13
CA VAL A 100 34.89 1.96 11.04
C VAL A 100 34.38 1.83 12.49
N LEU A 101 35.31 1.24 13.28
CA LEU A 101 35.49 1.19 14.74
C LEU A 101 34.66 0.17 15.53
#